data_AF-A0A813LMP8-F1
#
_entry.id   AF-A0A813LMP8-F1
#
_cell.length_a   1.000
_cell.length_b   1.000
_cell.length_c   1.000
_cell.angle_alpha   90.00
_cell.angle_beta   90.00
_cell.angle_gamma   90.00
#
_symmetry.space_group_name_H-M   'P 1'
#
loop_
_entity.id
_entity.type
_entity.pdbx_description
1 polymer ?
#
loop_
_entity_poly.entity_id
_entity_poly.type
_entity_poly.pdbx_seq_one_letter_code
_entity_poly.pdbx_strand_id
1 'polypeptide(L)'
;MRELWSTGWSQQNMRMLAASFLTEFCNIDWVQGARWYEDNLVDADIAVNSMMWQNAGRSGIDQLNFVISPDNGQSQDPSGDYVRRWVPELTDLPDKFLHRPWEAPPEVLSAAGLQLGSNYPERCIENLSEARAACTAATLEMRRLVADTQWNDKDGYDIIVLPDGHVSKVFTRKDLRLTKDGKPAPATRSISADSDRGGSRRWGNAGRRGQKDQAGGTTKLPRHALPEGTSQPGCSAKEQLWTMLKQGGSANAIDLDSDSEV
;
A
#
# COMPACT_ATOMS: atom_id res chain seq x y z
N MET A 1 -5.62 -5.65 5.77
CA MET A 1 -5.09 -6.48 6.87
C MET A 1 -6.17 -7.34 7.55
N ARG A 2 -7.23 -6.76 8.16
CA ARG A 2 -8.29 -7.55 8.83
C ARG A 2 -9.05 -8.50 7.90
N GLU A 3 -9.37 -8.06 6.67
CA GLU A 3 -9.96 -8.91 5.62
C GLU A 3 -9.11 -10.15 5.36
N LEU A 4 -7.82 -9.94 5.06
CA LEU A 4 -6.87 -11.01 4.77
C LEU A 4 -6.77 -12.01 5.92
N TRP A 5 -6.58 -11.52 7.15
CA TRP A 5 -6.50 -12.40 8.31
C TRP A 5 -7.77 -13.23 8.52
N SER A 6 -8.95 -12.63 8.29
CA SER A 6 -10.23 -13.28 8.57
C SER A 6 -10.69 -14.23 7.47
N THR A 7 -10.25 -14.04 6.23
CA THR A 7 -10.78 -14.75 5.05
C THR A 7 -9.73 -15.49 4.24
N GLY A 8 -8.46 -15.22 4.49
CA GLY A 8 -7.36 -15.65 3.63
C GLY A 8 -7.33 -14.96 2.26
N TRP A 9 -8.07 -13.87 2.06
CA TRP A 9 -8.15 -13.20 0.77
C TRP A 9 -8.13 -11.68 0.91
N SER A 10 -7.64 -10.97 -0.10
CA SER A 10 -7.85 -9.53 -0.20
C SER A 10 -7.85 -9.03 -1.64
N GLN A 11 -8.59 -7.97 -1.92
CA GLN A 11 -8.63 -7.32 -3.23
C GLN A 11 -7.23 -6.80 -3.63
N GLN A 12 -6.89 -6.89 -4.92
CA GLN A 12 -5.57 -6.46 -5.43
C GLN A 12 -5.20 -5.03 -5.00
N ASN A 13 -6.12 -4.07 -5.10
CA ASN A 13 -5.87 -2.68 -4.70
C ASN A 13 -5.54 -2.57 -3.19
N MET A 14 -6.15 -3.41 -2.35
CA MET A 14 -5.88 -3.44 -0.91
C MET A 14 -4.53 -4.09 -0.60
N ARG A 15 -4.13 -5.11 -1.37
CA ARG A 15 -2.78 -5.69 -1.29
C ARG A 15 -1.73 -4.63 -1.63
N MET A 16 -1.94 -3.87 -2.71
CA MET A 16 -1.04 -2.80 -3.14
C MET A 16 -0.99 -1.63 -2.15
N LEU A 17 -2.12 -1.24 -1.56
CA LEU A 17 -2.18 -0.22 -0.50
C LEU A 17 -1.41 -0.67 0.74
N ALA A 18 -1.61 -1.91 1.19
CA ALA A 18 -0.89 -2.45 2.33
C ALA A 18 0.62 -2.55 2.07
N ALA A 19 1.02 -3.05 0.90
CA ALA A 19 2.43 -3.14 0.51
C ALA A 19 3.09 -1.75 0.45
N SER A 20 2.45 -0.78 -0.22
CA SER A 20 2.91 0.62 -0.27
C SER A 20 3.02 1.23 1.12
N PHE A 21 2.02 1.02 1.99
CA PHE A 21 2.04 1.52 3.36
C PHE A 21 3.25 0.98 4.15
N LEU A 22 3.44 -0.34 4.11
CA LEU A 22 4.51 -1.01 4.86
C LEU A 22 5.91 -0.62 4.34
N THR A 23 6.11 -0.56 3.01
CA THR A 23 7.43 -0.27 2.45
C THR A 23 7.73 1.23 2.39
N GLU A 24 6.80 2.06 1.90
CA GLU A 24 7.07 3.48 1.64
C GLU A 24 6.89 4.38 2.86
N PHE A 25 6.07 3.97 3.84
CA PHE A 25 5.74 4.81 5.00
C PHE A 25 6.27 4.22 6.31
N CYS A 26 6.17 2.90 6.51
CA CYS A 26 6.75 2.25 7.68
C CYS A 26 8.23 1.85 7.48
N ASN A 27 8.75 1.93 6.26
CA ASN A 27 10.12 1.53 5.90
C ASN A 27 10.46 0.07 6.27
N ILE A 28 9.46 -0.81 6.17
CA ILE A 28 9.59 -2.25 6.40
C ILE A 28 10.11 -2.92 5.13
N ASP A 29 11.00 -3.91 5.29
CA ASP A 29 11.49 -4.73 4.18
C ASP A 29 10.32 -5.45 3.49
N TRP A 30 10.23 -5.27 2.18
CA TRP A 30 9.18 -5.86 1.35
C TRP A 30 9.17 -7.39 1.43
N VAL A 31 10.31 -8.04 1.69
CA VAL A 31 10.40 -9.50 1.82
C VAL A 31 9.57 -9.99 3.02
N GLN A 32 9.54 -9.23 4.12
CA GLN A 32 8.75 -9.58 5.30
C GLN A 32 7.25 -9.51 4.99
N GLY A 33 6.84 -8.46 4.26
CA GLY A 33 5.46 -8.34 3.79
C GLY A 33 5.07 -9.45 2.82
N ALA A 34 5.97 -9.82 1.91
CA ALA A 34 5.77 -10.92 0.96
C ALA A 34 5.53 -12.25 1.67
N ARG A 35 6.38 -12.60 2.64
CA ARG A 35 6.24 -13.82 3.46
C ARG A 35 4.93 -13.82 4.24
N TRP A 36 4.56 -12.69 4.84
CA TRP A 36 3.29 -12.60 5.56
C TRP A 36 2.09 -12.82 4.64
N TYR A 37 2.09 -12.23 3.43
CA TYR A 37 1.01 -12.48 2.47
C TYR A 37 1.00 -13.93 1.95
N GLU A 38 2.16 -14.52 1.70
CA GLU A 38 2.28 -15.92 1.27
C GLU A 38 1.69 -16.89 2.30
N ASP A 39 1.96 -16.66 3.60
CA ASP A 39 1.43 -17.46 4.69
C ASP A 39 -0.09 -17.33 4.90
N ASN A 40 -0.68 -16.20 4.50
CA ASN A 40 -2.07 -15.87 4.82
C ASN A 40 -3.02 -15.93 3.63
N LEU A 41 -2.52 -15.92 2.40
CA LEU A 41 -3.36 -15.95 1.21
C LEU A 41 -3.76 -17.38 0.85
N VAL A 42 -5.06 -17.60 0.68
CA VAL A 42 -5.60 -18.85 0.10
C VAL A 42 -5.24 -18.99 -1.38
N ASP A 43 -5.01 -17.86 -2.06
CA ASP A 43 -4.58 -17.77 -3.45
C ASP A 43 -3.08 -17.45 -3.58
N ALA A 44 -2.28 -17.79 -2.56
CA ALA A 44 -0.84 -17.59 -2.57
C ALA A 44 -0.20 -18.29 -3.78
N ASP A 45 0.41 -17.50 -4.64
CA ASP A 45 1.28 -17.95 -5.71
C ASP A 45 2.62 -17.24 -5.55
N ILE A 46 3.70 -18.01 -5.48
CA ILE A 46 5.04 -17.48 -5.20
C ILE A 46 5.48 -16.44 -6.23
N ALA A 47 5.14 -16.63 -7.51
CA ALA A 47 5.55 -15.74 -8.58
C ALA A 47 4.74 -14.45 -8.56
N VAL A 48 3.42 -14.55 -8.44
CA VAL A 48 2.51 -13.39 -8.40
C VAL A 48 2.76 -12.55 -7.15
N ASN A 49 2.86 -13.19 -5.98
CA ASN A 49 3.12 -12.50 -4.71
C ASN A 49 4.49 -11.83 -4.74
N SER A 50 5.55 -12.54 -5.12
CA SER A 50 6.91 -11.97 -5.19
C SER A 50 6.98 -10.78 -6.15
N MET A 51 6.39 -10.88 -7.34
CA MET A 51 6.39 -9.78 -8.31
C MET A 51 5.67 -8.54 -7.76
N MET A 52 4.50 -8.71 -7.13
CA MET A 52 3.76 -7.59 -6.53
C MET A 52 4.58 -6.90 -5.43
N TRP A 53 5.22 -7.67 -4.55
CA TRP A 53 6.01 -7.11 -3.46
C TRP A 53 7.32 -6.49 -3.92
N GLN A 54 7.97 -7.03 -4.96
CA GLN A 54 9.12 -6.40 -5.62
C GLN A 54 8.77 -5.03 -6.20
N ASN A 55 7.55 -4.85 -6.74
CA ASN A 55 7.09 -3.55 -7.23
C ASN A 55 7.01 -2.51 -6.09
N ALA A 56 6.51 -2.92 -4.91
CA ALA A 56 6.44 -2.07 -3.71
C ALA A 56 7.81 -1.84 -3.05
N GLY A 57 8.69 -2.84 -3.11
CA GLY A 57 10.08 -2.79 -2.66
C GLY A 57 11.03 -2.08 -3.62
N ARG A 58 10.57 -1.71 -4.82
CA ARG A 58 11.34 -1.03 -5.88
C ARG A 58 12.58 -1.82 -6.34
N SER A 59 12.53 -3.14 -6.20
CA SER A 59 13.62 -4.08 -6.51
C SER A 59 13.35 -4.90 -7.79
N GLY A 60 12.14 -4.80 -8.35
CA GLY A 60 11.72 -5.52 -9.55
C GLY A 60 12.05 -4.80 -10.87
N ILE A 61 11.76 -5.49 -11.98
CA ILE A 61 11.91 -4.97 -13.35
C ILE A 61 10.90 -3.86 -13.71
N ASP A 62 9.82 -3.75 -12.92
CA ASP A 62 8.83 -2.70 -13.02
C ASP A 62 8.60 -2.11 -11.63
N GLN A 63 8.61 -0.78 -11.53
CA GLN A 63 8.39 -0.07 -10.27
C GLN A 63 6.98 0.51 -10.27
N LEU A 64 6.38 0.63 -9.09
CA LEU A 64 5.09 1.30 -8.96
C LEU A 64 5.20 2.79 -9.39
N ASN A 65 4.53 3.12 -10.50
CA ASN A 65 4.62 4.43 -11.17
C ASN A 65 3.67 5.50 -10.63
N PHE A 66 2.85 5.12 -9.67
CA PHE A 66 1.88 6.00 -9.03
C PHE A 66 1.94 5.81 -7.52
N VAL A 67 1.51 6.84 -6.81
CA VAL A 67 1.49 6.86 -5.35
C VAL A 67 0.19 6.25 -4.85
N ILE A 68 0.31 5.20 -4.04
CA ILE A 68 -0.81 4.66 -3.28
C ILE A 68 -0.60 5.08 -1.82
N SER A 69 -1.39 6.06 -1.39
CA SER A 69 -1.35 6.62 -0.04
C SER A 69 -2.65 6.29 0.71
N PRO A 70 -2.59 6.02 2.03
CA PRO A 70 -3.78 5.96 2.88
C PRO A 70 -4.69 7.19 2.75
N ASP A 71 -4.12 8.37 2.44
CA ASP A 71 -4.87 9.61 2.23
C ASP A 71 -5.92 9.52 1.12
N ASN A 72 -5.72 8.62 0.16
CA ASN A 72 -6.61 8.40 -0.99
C ASN A 72 -7.69 7.34 -0.69
N GLY A 73 -7.82 6.87 0.55
CA GLY A 73 -8.75 5.81 0.93
C GLY A 73 -10.19 6.04 0.45
N GLN A 74 -10.69 7.28 0.56
CA GLN A 74 -12.03 7.64 0.10
C GLN A 74 -12.24 7.42 -1.42
N SER A 75 -11.19 7.58 -2.24
CA SER A 75 -11.30 7.30 -3.68
C SER A 75 -11.41 5.80 -3.99
N GLN A 76 -10.90 4.95 -3.11
CA GLN A 76 -10.89 3.49 -3.26
C GLN A 76 -12.12 2.85 -2.61
N ASP A 77 -12.71 3.51 -1.62
CA ASP A 77 -13.95 3.11 -0.95
C ASP A 77 -14.87 4.34 -0.74
N PRO A 78 -15.54 4.81 -1.82
CA PRO A 78 -16.35 6.04 -1.77
C PRO A 78 -17.58 5.93 -0.86
N SER A 79 -18.16 4.73 -0.74
CA SER A 79 -19.31 4.44 0.13
C SER A 79 -18.89 4.17 1.57
N GLY A 80 -17.63 3.83 1.82
CA GLY A 80 -17.17 3.43 3.16
C GLY A 80 -17.54 2.01 3.56
N ASP A 81 -18.35 1.30 2.77
CA ASP A 81 -18.84 -0.05 3.04
C ASP A 81 -17.71 -1.04 3.32
N TYR A 82 -16.57 -0.91 2.63
CA TYR A 82 -15.44 -1.79 2.84
C TYR A 82 -14.81 -1.56 4.22
N VAL A 83 -14.54 -0.30 4.60
CA VAL A 83 -14.02 0.04 5.92
C VAL A 83 -15.00 -0.37 7.02
N ARG A 84 -16.30 -0.06 6.89
CA ARG A 84 -17.31 -0.42 7.92
C ARG A 84 -17.45 -1.94 8.09
N ARG A 85 -17.28 -2.71 7.01
CA ARG A 85 -17.31 -4.17 7.08
C ARG A 85 -16.14 -4.75 7.88
N TRP A 86 -14.93 -4.24 7.62
CA TRP A 86 -13.70 -4.83 8.17
C TRP A 86 -13.21 -4.15 9.45
N VAL A 87 -13.69 -2.94 9.73
CA VAL A 87 -13.35 -2.11 10.90
C VAL A 87 -14.67 -1.67 11.57
N PRO A 88 -15.38 -2.59 12.24
CA PRO A 88 -16.73 -2.35 12.73
C PRO A 88 -16.83 -1.23 13.76
N GLU A 89 -15.76 -0.94 14.50
CA GLU A 89 -15.70 0.19 15.43
C GLU A 89 -15.82 1.56 14.74
N LEU A 90 -15.61 1.65 13.43
CA LEU A 90 -15.82 2.87 12.64
C LEU A 90 -17.23 2.95 12.00
N THR A 91 -18.10 1.97 12.26
CA THR A 91 -19.41 1.84 11.57
C THR A 91 -20.33 3.03 11.77
N ASP A 92 -20.24 3.73 12.89
CA ASP A 92 -21.11 4.88 13.19
C ASP A 92 -20.45 6.23 12.84
N LEU A 93 -19.20 6.21 12.37
CA LEU A 93 -18.50 7.44 12.00
C LEU A 93 -19.02 7.99 10.66
N PRO A 94 -19.30 9.30 10.52
CA PRO A 94 -19.75 9.87 9.25
C PRO A 94 -18.74 9.65 8.11
N ASP A 95 -19.22 9.47 6.86
CA ASP A 95 -18.38 9.19 5.68
C ASP A 95 -17.23 10.18 5.50
N LYS A 96 -17.46 11.45 5.85
CA LYS A 96 -16.47 12.53 5.82
C LYS A 96 -15.19 12.19 6.62
N PHE A 97 -15.34 11.49 7.73
CA PHE A 97 -14.24 11.18 8.66
C PHE A 97 -13.85 9.70 8.65
N LEU A 98 -14.58 8.85 7.93
CA LEU A 98 -14.39 7.40 7.96
C LEU A 98 -12.96 6.96 7.63
N HIS A 99 -12.36 7.59 6.61
CA HIS A 99 -10.99 7.30 6.17
C HIS A 99 -9.92 8.10 6.93
N ARG A 100 -10.34 9.06 7.77
CA ARG A 100 -9.48 9.96 8.55
C ARG A 100 -10.09 10.27 9.92
N PRO A 101 -10.28 9.25 10.79
CA PRO A 101 -10.96 9.43 12.07
C PRO A 101 -10.27 10.46 12.98
N TRP A 102 -8.95 10.64 12.86
CA TRP A 102 -8.18 11.65 13.60
C TRP A 102 -8.51 13.11 13.21
N GLU A 103 -9.16 13.36 12.08
CA GLU A 103 -9.62 14.70 11.69
C GLU A 103 -11.04 15.00 12.22
N ALA A 104 -11.70 14.02 12.84
CA ALA A 104 -13.04 14.19 13.38
C ALA A 104 -13.00 15.02 14.67
N PRO A 105 -13.93 15.99 14.83
CA PRO A 105 -14.09 16.70 16.09
C PRO A 105 -14.42 15.75 17.26
N PRO A 106 -14.02 16.06 18.51
CA PRO A 106 -14.27 15.21 19.67
C PRO A 106 -15.74 14.84 19.87
N GLU A 107 -16.67 15.74 19.55
CA GLU A 107 -18.10 15.50 19.61
C GLU A 107 -18.59 14.46 18.59
N VAL A 108 -17.98 14.41 17.40
CA VAL A 108 -18.29 13.43 16.36
C VAL A 108 -17.76 12.06 16.76
N LEU A 109 -16.53 12.00 17.31
CA LEU A 109 -15.93 10.78 17.84
C LEU A 109 -16.77 10.21 18.99
N SER A 110 -17.15 11.05 19.94
CA SER A 110 -18.00 10.68 21.08
C SER A 110 -19.37 10.15 20.64
N ALA A 111 -20.03 10.82 19.69
CA ALA A 111 -21.32 10.38 19.15
C ALA A 111 -21.24 9.02 18.43
N ALA A 112 -20.11 8.73 17.79
CA ALA A 112 -19.83 7.43 17.17
C ALA A 112 -19.29 6.38 18.16
N GLY A 113 -19.14 6.71 19.45
CA GLY A 113 -18.54 5.83 20.45
C GLY A 113 -17.06 5.53 20.23
N LEU A 114 -16.36 6.33 19.42
CA LEU A 114 -14.97 6.12 19.04
C LEU A 114 -14.02 6.86 20.00
N GLN A 115 -13.01 6.15 20.50
CA GLN A 115 -11.96 6.64 21.38
C GLN A 115 -10.60 6.26 20.79
N LEU A 116 -9.94 7.25 20.16
CA LEU A 116 -8.60 7.08 19.62
C LEU A 116 -7.60 6.73 20.74
N GLY A 117 -6.68 5.80 20.45
CA GLY A 117 -5.75 5.22 21.42
C GLY A 117 -6.35 4.16 22.36
N SER A 118 -7.66 3.92 22.30
CA SER A 118 -8.35 2.96 23.17
C SER A 118 -9.06 1.87 22.36
N ASN A 119 -10.25 2.17 21.81
CA ASN A 119 -11.02 1.21 21.02
C ASN A 119 -10.71 1.27 19.52
N TYR A 120 -9.97 2.30 19.09
CA TYR A 120 -9.33 2.39 17.79
C TYR A 120 -7.94 3.02 17.97
N PRO A 121 -6.88 2.47 17.36
CA PRO A 121 -5.52 2.96 17.61
C PRO A 121 -5.31 4.37 17.09
N GLU A 122 -4.37 5.08 17.70
CA GLU A 122 -3.79 6.27 17.10
C GLU A 122 -3.01 5.91 15.83
N ARG A 123 -2.80 6.90 14.95
CA ARG A 123 -1.97 6.69 13.77
C ARG A 123 -0.53 6.39 14.18
N CYS A 124 0.02 5.30 13.65
CA CYS A 124 1.45 5.00 13.81
C CYS A 124 2.35 5.94 12.98
N ILE A 125 1.82 6.55 11.92
CA ILE A 125 2.51 7.55 11.10
C ILE A 125 1.59 8.76 10.94
N GLU A 126 1.97 9.90 11.52
CA GLU A 126 1.18 11.13 11.45
C GLU A 126 1.44 11.93 10.16
N ASN A 127 2.71 12.03 9.77
CA ASN A 127 3.17 12.78 8.60
C ASN A 127 3.58 11.83 7.46
N LEU A 128 2.59 11.43 6.66
CA LEU A 128 2.80 10.52 5.52
C LEU A 128 3.76 11.11 4.47
N SER A 129 3.76 12.43 4.28
CA SER A 129 4.67 13.10 3.33
C SER A 129 6.13 13.01 3.79
N GLU A 130 6.39 13.24 5.07
CA GLU A 130 7.72 13.15 5.65
C GLU A 130 8.24 11.72 5.67
N ALA A 131 7.41 10.76 6.09
CA ALA A 131 7.78 9.34 6.07
C ALA A 131 8.20 8.86 4.66
N ARG A 132 7.42 9.25 3.65
CA ARG A 132 7.73 8.96 2.24
C ARG A 132 9.02 9.63 1.77
N ALA A 133 9.24 10.89 2.15
CA ALA A 133 10.46 11.62 1.81
C ALA A 133 11.70 10.96 2.44
N ALA A 134 11.59 10.51 3.69
CA ALA A 134 12.64 9.76 4.38
C ALA A 134 12.96 8.44 3.69
N CYS A 135 11.94 7.63 3.33
CA CYS A 135 12.12 6.40 2.56
C CYS A 135 12.81 6.66 1.21
N THR A 136 12.44 7.74 0.52
CA THR A 136 13.04 8.14 -0.76
C THR A 136 14.51 8.54 -0.59
N ALA A 137 14.82 9.33 0.44
CA ALA A 137 16.19 9.72 0.77
C ALA A 137 17.06 8.50 1.12
N ALA A 138 16.54 7.57 1.92
CA ALA A 138 17.24 6.32 2.26
C ALA A 138 17.49 5.45 1.02
N THR A 139 16.51 5.36 0.12
CA THR A 139 16.67 4.65 -1.16
C THR A 139 17.77 5.27 -2.01
N LEU A 140 17.79 6.60 -2.15
CA LEU A 140 18.83 7.30 -2.90
C LEU A 140 20.21 7.13 -2.25
N GLU A 141 20.28 7.14 -0.93
CA GLU A 141 21.54 6.92 -0.22
C GLU A 141 22.09 5.52 -0.46
N MET A 142 21.27 4.48 -0.30
CA MET A 142 21.65 3.11 -0.65
C MET A 142 22.16 3.02 -2.09
N ARG A 143 21.47 3.67 -3.04
CA ARG A 143 21.89 3.67 -4.45
C ARG A 143 23.24 4.36 -4.67
N ARG A 144 23.62 5.35 -3.86
CA ARG A 144 24.96 5.98 -3.93
C ARG A 144 26.08 5.09 -3.41
N LEU A 145 25.77 4.14 -2.52
CA LEU A 145 26.77 3.20 -1.98
C LEU A 145 27.27 2.21 -3.03
N VAL A 146 26.54 2.03 -4.13
CA VAL A 146 26.97 1.19 -5.24
C VAL A 146 28.10 1.92 -6.00
N ALA A 147 29.31 1.35 -5.92
CA ALA A 147 30.52 1.91 -6.52
C ALA A 147 30.27 2.38 -7.97
N ASP A 148 30.62 3.65 -8.21
CA ASP A 148 30.51 4.36 -9.49
C ASP A 148 29.11 4.41 -10.10
N THR A 149 28.05 4.00 -9.38
CA THR A 149 26.68 3.87 -9.89
C THR A 149 26.66 3.26 -11.30
N GLN A 150 27.55 2.28 -11.53
CA GLN A 150 27.87 1.76 -12.86
C GLN A 150 26.66 1.13 -13.58
N TRP A 151 25.62 0.82 -12.82
CA TRP A 151 24.33 0.31 -13.30
C TRP A 151 23.33 1.42 -13.62
N ASN A 152 23.79 2.68 -13.67
CA ASN A 152 22.98 3.81 -14.08
C ASN A 152 23.53 4.48 -15.35
N ASP A 153 22.63 4.84 -16.26
CA ASP A 153 23.00 5.62 -17.43
C ASP A 153 23.17 7.12 -17.12
N LYS A 154 23.54 7.89 -18.14
CA LYS A 154 23.71 9.35 -18.03
C LYS A 154 22.42 10.11 -17.66
N ASP A 155 21.26 9.52 -17.90
CA ASP A 155 19.94 10.11 -17.61
C ASP A 155 19.38 9.59 -16.27
N GLY A 156 20.15 8.75 -15.59
CA GLY A 156 19.90 8.13 -14.29
C GLY A 156 18.92 6.95 -14.29
N TYR A 157 18.67 6.34 -15.45
CA TYR A 157 17.94 5.07 -15.52
C TYR A 157 18.84 3.92 -15.06
N ASP A 158 18.24 2.94 -14.40
CA ASP A 158 18.87 1.64 -14.18
C ASP A 158 19.07 0.93 -15.52
N ILE A 159 20.19 0.24 -15.67
CA ILE A 159 20.53 -0.54 -16.86
C ILE A 159 20.80 -2.00 -16.51
N ILE A 160 20.47 -2.89 -17.44
CA ILE A 160 20.79 -4.31 -17.38
C ILE A 160 21.56 -4.72 -18.64
N VAL A 161 22.45 -5.70 -18.50
CA VAL A 161 23.14 -6.33 -19.62
C VAL A 161 22.41 -7.62 -19.96
N LEU A 162 21.95 -7.72 -21.21
CA LEU A 162 21.24 -8.88 -21.73
C LEU A 162 22.23 -10.02 -22.05
N PRO A 163 21.78 -11.28 -22.19
CA PRO A 163 22.66 -12.42 -22.46
C PRO A 163 23.50 -12.31 -23.74
N ASP A 164 23.05 -11.51 -24.70
CA ASP A 164 23.75 -11.23 -25.96
C ASP A 164 24.73 -10.04 -25.86
N GLY A 165 24.88 -9.46 -24.66
CA GLY A 165 25.77 -8.34 -24.38
C GLY A 165 25.16 -6.96 -24.60
N HIS A 166 23.93 -6.85 -25.11
CA HIS A 166 23.28 -5.56 -25.27
C HIS A 166 22.88 -4.96 -23.92
N VAL A 167 22.95 -3.63 -23.81
CA VAL A 167 22.50 -2.90 -22.63
C VAL A 167 21.07 -2.40 -22.86
N SER A 168 20.17 -2.72 -21.94
CA SER A 168 18.79 -2.21 -21.95
C SER A 168 18.54 -1.31 -20.74
N LYS A 169 17.73 -0.26 -20.94
CA LYS A 169 17.24 0.57 -19.83
C LYS A 169 16.07 -0.13 -19.13
N VAL A 170 16.11 -0.12 -17.81
CA VAL A 170 14.99 -0.51 -16.96
C VAL A 170 14.21 0.75 -16.62
N PHE A 171 12.92 0.59 -16.34
CA PHE A 171 12.14 1.69 -15.83
C PHE A 171 12.65 2.09 -14.43
N THR A 172 13.01 3.36 -14.27
CA THR A 172 13.36 3.95 -12.97
C THR A 172 12.54 5.21 -12.73
N ARG A 173 11.85 5.26 -11.58
CA ARG A 173 11.05 6.43 -11.18
C ARG A 173 11.94 7.66 -11.05
N LYS A 174 11.48 8.82 -11.53
CA LYS A 174 12.30 10.04 -11.69
C LYS A 174 12.97 10.51 -10.40
N ASP A 175 12.27 10.42 -9.29
CA ASP A 175 12.71 10.78 -7.94
C ASP A 175 13.74 9.80 -7.34
N LEU A 176 13.96 8.64 -7.98
CA LEU A 176 14.94 7.63 -7.58
C LEU A 176 16.17 7.59 -8.50
N ARG A 177 16.21 8.44 -9.53
CA ARG A 177 17.29 8.42 -10.53
C ARG A 177 18.57 9.05 -10.00
N LEU A 178 19.66 8.31 -10.13
CA LEU A 178 21.02 8.82 -9.95
C LEU A 178 21.77 8.64 -11.25
N THR A 179 22.42 9.71 -11.71
CA THR A 179 23.41 9.63 -12.79
C THR A 179 24.61 8.79 -12.37
N LYS A 180 25.44 8.36 -13.33
CA LYS A 180 26.71 7.65 -13.08
C LYS A 180 27.67 8.34 -12.09
N ASP A 181 27.50 9.64 -11.85
CA ASP A 181 28.34 10.41 -10.93
C ASP A 181 27.69 10.52 -9.53
N GLY A 182 26.67 9.70 -9.25
CA GLY A 182 25.89 9.70 -7.99
C GLY A 182 25.00 10.94 -7.79
N LYS A 183 24.88 11.81 -8.79
CA LYS A 183 24.06 13.02 -8.71
C LYS A 183 22.60 12.73 -9.10
N PRO A 184 21.61 13.32 -8.42
CA PRO A 184 20.22 13.24 -8.86
C PRO A 184 20.07 13.65 -10.33
N ALA A 185 19.31 12.88 -11.11
CA ALA A 185 19.09 13.22 -12.52
C ALA A 185 18.39 14.60 -12.63
N PRO A 186 18.77 15.44 -13.61
CA PRO A 186 18.17 16.76 -13.76
C PRO A 186 16.66 16.64 -13.97
N ALA A 187 15.89 17.41 -13.21
CA ALA A 187 14.45 17.50 -13.40
C ALA A 187 14.15 17.99 -14.82
N THR A 188 13.72 17.11 -15.72
CA THR A 188 13.00 17.55 -16.93
C THR A 188 11.81 18.36 -16.43
N ARG A 189 11.78 19.67 -16.72
CA ARG A 189 10.69 20.59 -16.39
C ARG A 189 9.35 19.87 -16.54
N SER A 190 8.57 19.83 -15.47
CA SER A 190 7.16 19.50 -15.58
C SER A 190 6.57 20.44 -16.62
N ILE A 191 5.93 19.89 -17.65
CA ILE A 191 5.02 20.68 -18.45
C ILE A 191 3.88 21.02 -17.50
N SER A 192 3.87 22.26 -17.02
CA SER A 192 2.74 22.86 -16.35
C SER A 192 1.56 22.73 -17.32
N ALA A 193 0.58 21.91 -16.98
CA ALA A 193 -0.69 21.90 -17.67
C ALA A 193 -1.43 23.17 -17.25
N ASP A 194 -1.15 24.28 -17.94
CA ASP A 194 -2.09 25.39 -17.97
C ASP A 194 -2.08 26.11 -19.32
N SER A 195 -3.31 26.34 -19.81
CA SER A 195 -3.72 27.00 -21.05
C SER A 195 -3.28 26.39 -22.39
N ASP A 196 -4.16 25.56 -22.98
CA ASP A 196 -4.82 26.05 -24.20
C ASP A 196 -6.17 25.35 -24.47
N ARG A 197 -7.19 26.18 -24.66
CA ARG A 197 -8.56 25.79 -25.03
C ARG A 197 -8.59 25.52 -26.53
N GLY A 198 -9.12 24.37 -26.95
CA GLY A 198 -9.65 24.23 -28.31
C GLY A 198 -9.63 22.81 -28.85
N GLY A 199 -10.77 22.12 -28.79
CA GLY A 199 -10.96 20.89 -29.55
C GLY A 199 -11.97 19.94 -28.95
N SER A 200 -13.27 20.23 -29.12
CA SER A 200 -14.34 19.27 -28.84
C SER A 200 -14.15 18.00 -29.69
N ARG A 201 -13.90 16.85 -29.06
CA ARG A 201 -14.16 15.55 -29.70
C ARG A 201 -15.37 14.91 -29.03
N ARG A 202 -16.51 15.14 -29.68
CA ARG A 202 -17.81 14.51 -29.47
C ARG A 202 -17.66 13.00 -29.76
N TRP A 203 -17.78 12.16 -28.73
CA TRP A 203 -17.97 10.72 -28.93
C TRP A 203 -19.46 10.44 -29.13
N GLY A 204 -19.76 9.80 -30.25
CA GLY A 204 -21.11 9.58 -30.76
C GLY A 204 -21.90 8.60 -29.89
N ASN A 205 -23.14 9.00 -29.61
CA ASN A 205 -24.15 8.18 -28.95
C ASN A 205 -24.66 7.14 -29.96
N ALA A 206 -24.33 5.86 -29.78
CA ALA A 206 -24.99 4.76 -30.47
C ALA A 206 -25.85 4.03 -29.43
N GLY A 207 -27.17 4.25 -29.53
CA GLY A 207 -28.14 3.70 -28.60
C GLY A 207 -28.30 2.18 -28.71
N ARG A 208 -28.65 1.56 -27.58
CA ARG A 208 -29.47 0.35 -27.55
C ARG A 208 -30.63 0.54 -26.58
N ARG A 209 -31.83 0.42 -27.14
CA ARG A 209 -33.10 0.37 -26.42
C ARG A 209 -33.24 -0.97 -25.70
N GLY A 210 -33.61 -0.87 -24.42
CA GLY A 210 -34.54 -1.70 -23.65
C GLY A 210 -34.63 -3.21 -23.87
N GLN A 211 -34.42 -3.95 -22.79
CA GLN A 211 -35.36 -4.99 -22.38
C GLN A 211 -35.48 -4.97 -20.84
N LYS A 212 -36.71 -4.82 -20.36
CA LYS A 212 -37.10 -5.00 -18.96
C LYS A 212 -37.21 -6.49 -18.70
N ASP A 213 -36.62 -6.96 -17.62
CA ASP A 213 -37.10 -8.14 -16.90
C ASP A 213 -37.12 -7.83 -15.40
N GLN A 214 -38.29 -8.06 -14.81
CA GLN A 214 -38.56 -8.03 -13.37
C GLN A 214 -38.37 -9.44 -12.77
N ALA A 215 -38.19 -9.47 -11.44
CA ALA A 215 -38.07 -10.61 -10.51
C ALA A 215 -36.60 -10.99 -10.22
N GLY A 216 -36.14 -11.17 -8.99
CA GLY A 216 -36.76 -11.22 -7.67
C GLY A 216 -35.72 -11.82 -6.71
N GLY A 217 -35.80 -11.51 -5.41
CA GLY A 217 -35.05 -12.22 -4.37
C GLY A 217 -33.78 -11.52 -3.89
N THR A 218 -33.90 -10.74 -2.82
CA THR A 218 -32.79 -10.36 -1.94
C THR A 218 -32.32 -11.58 -1.16
N THR A 219 -31.24 -12.22 -1.59
CA THR A 219 -30.56 -13.24 -0.78
C THR A 219 -29.52 -12.54 0.09
N LYS A 220 -29.87 -12.28 1.37
CA LYS A 220 -28.89 -11.90 2.40
C LYS A 220 -27.93 -13.07 2.60
N LEU A 221 -26.64 -12.86 2.36
CA LEU A 221 -25.60 -13.78 2.81
C LEU A 221 -25.56 -13.77 4.36
N PRO A 222 -25.42 -14.93 5.02
CA PRO A 222 -25.43 -15.01 6.47
C PRO A 222 -24.18 -14.34 7.06
N ARG A 223 -24.37 -13.57 8.14
CA ARG A 223 -23.29 -13.03 8.97
C ARG A 223 -22.62 -14.20 9.70
N HIS A 224 -21.41 -14.58 9.30
CA HIS A 224 -20.56 -15.44 10.12
C HIS A 224 -19.97 -14.59 11.25
N ALA A 225 -20.27 -14.95 12.49
CA ALA A 225 -19.58 -14.44 13.66
C ALA A 225 -18.13 -14.95 13.65
N LEU A 226 -17.18 -14.08 13.99
CA LEU A 226 -15.77 -14.45 14.18
C LEU A 226 -15.65 -15.47 15.31
N PRO A 227 -14.94 -16.60 15.13
CA PRO A 227 -14.70 -17.53 16.23
C PRO A 227 -13.73 -16.93 17.24
N GLU A 228 -14.09 -17.00 18.52
CA GLU A 228 -13.23 -16.65 19.65
C GLU A 228 -12.01 -17.59 19.71
N GLY A 229 -10.82 -16.99 19.84
CA GLY A 229 -9.54 -17.68 19.72
C GLY A 229 -9.22 -18.59 20.90
N THR A 230 -8.64 -19.75 20.60
CA THR A 230 -7.90 -20.57 21.56
C THR A 230 -6.41 -20.25 21.48
N SER A 231 -5.85 -19.79 22.59
CA SER A 231 -4.45 -19.44 22.79
C SER A 231 -3.54 -20.67 22.84
N GLN A 232 -2.39 -20.62 22.16
CA GLN A 232 -1.20 -21.39 22.49
C GLN A 232 -0.05 -20.42 22.79
N PRO A 233 0.81 -20.67 23.79
CA PRO A 233 1.79 -19.70 24.24
C PRO A 233 3.11 -19.82 23.47
N GLY A 234 3.51 -18.73 22.82
CA GLY A 234 4.80 -18.57 22.18
C GLY A 234 4.78 -17.30 21.33
N CYS A 235 5.26 -16.18 21.89
CA CYS A 235 5.20 -14.86 21.24
C CYS A 235 6.20 -14.79 20.09
N SER A 236 5.84 -15.42 18.97
CA SER A 236 6.59 -15.35 17.71
C SER A 236 6.62 -13.91 17.19
N ALA A 237 7.59 -13.59 16.35
CA ALA A 237 7.65 -12.34 15.59
C ALA A 237 6.30 -11.93 14.94
N LYS A 238 5.46 -12.91 14.60
CA LYS A 238 4.11 -12.73 14.04
C LYS A 238 3.14 -12.08 15.02
N GLU A 239 3.19 -12.45 16.31
CA GLU A 239 2.39 -11.81 17.36
C GLU A 239 2.92 -10.41 17.69
N GLN A 240 4.23 -10.19 17.59
CA GLN A 240 4.84 -8.88 17.82
C GLN A 240 4.46 -7.86 16.74
N LEU A 241 4.47 -8.25 15.46
CA LEU A 241 4.04 -7.39 14.35
C LEU A 241 2.53 -7.06 14.46
N TRP A 242 1.71 -8.04 14.81
CA TRP A 242 0.28 -7.85 15.05
C TRP A 242 -0.01 -6.96 16.26
N THR A 243 0.76 -7.13 17.34
CA THR A 243 0.67 -6.33 18.56
C THR A 243 1.12 -4.89 18.29
N MET A 244 2.20 -4.69 17.52
CA MET A 244 2.68 -3.37 17.10
C MET A 244 1.65 -2.63 16.24
N LEU A 245 1.02 -3.31 15.28
CA LEU A 245 -0.07 -2.76 14.47
C LEU A 245 -1.32 -2.41 15.29
N LYS A 246 -1.56 -3.11 16.41
CA LYS A 246 -2.65 -2.79 17.34
C LYS A 246 -2.30 -1.68 18.34
N GLN A 247 -1.03 -1.49 18.69
CA GLN A 247 -0.59 -0.62 19.78
C GLN A 247 0.10 0.67 19.33
N GLY A 248 0.25 0.92 18.03
CA GLY A 248 0.81 2.18 17.51
C GLY A 248 2.31 2.37 17.79
N GLY A 249 3.06 1.28 17.99
CA GLY A 249 4.50 1.32 18.29
C GLY A 249 5.38 1.65 17.07
N SER A 250 6.55 2.25 17.33
CA SER A 250 7.58 2.57 16.33
C SER A 250 8.40 1.32 15.94
N ALA A 251 8.65 1.15 14.63
CA ALA A 251 9.21 -0.06 14.01
C ALA A 251 10.71 -0.32 14.24
N ASN A 252 11.42 0.52 15.00
CA ASN A 252 12.90 0.48 15.10
C ASN A 252 13.47 -0.56 16.09
N ALA A 253 12.68 -1.49 16.63
CA ALA A 253 13.12 -2.32 17.77
C ALA A 253 12.84 -3.83 17.64
N ILE A 254 12.59 -4.37 16.45
CA ILE A 254 12.36 -5.82 16.29
C ILE A 254 13.61 -6.49 15.72
N ASP A 255 14.29 -7.27 16.57
CA ASP A 255 15.29 -8.25 16.16
C ASP A 255 14.55 -9.55 15.81
N LEU A 256 14.46 -9.84 14.51
CA LEU A 256 13.68 -10.95 13.93
C LEU A 256 14.50 -12.22 13.69
N ASP A 257 15.79 -12.23 14.03
CA ASP A 257 16.68 -13.38 13.80
C ASP A 257 16.59 -14.45 14.92
N SER A 258 15.79 -14.25 15.97
CA SER A 258 15.71 -15.18 17.10
C SER A 258 14.87 -16.44 16.88
N ASP A 259 14.08 -16.53 15.81
CA ASP A 259 13.18 -17.67 15.56
C ASP A 259 13.82 -18.76 14.68
N SER A 260 15.13 -18.99 14.86
CA SER A 260 15.86 -20.09 14.22
C SER A 260 16.21 -21.22 15.20
N GLU A 261 15.23 -21.75 15.95
CA GLU A 261 15.39 -23.07 16.58
C GLU A 261 14.04 -23.76 16.87
N VAL A 262 13.85 -24.89 16.16
CA VAL A 262 12.91 -26.04 16.32
C VAL A 262 11.41 -25.82 16.07
#